data_AF-A0A5B8UG26-F1
#
_entry.id   AF-A0A5B8UG26-F1
#
_cell.length_a   1.000
_cell.length_b   1.000
_cell.length_c   1.000
_cell.angle_alpha   90.00
_cell.angle_beta   90.00
_cell.angle_gamma   90.00
#
_symmetry.space_group_name_H-M   'P 1'
#
loop_
_entity.id
_entity.type
_entity.pdbx_description
1 polymer ?
#
loop_
_entity_poly.entity_id
_entity_poly.type
_entity_poly.pdbx_seq_one_letter_code
_entity_poly.pdbx_strand_id
1 'polypeptide(L)'
;MKLSFSLVALLVGCVAFSQGLVEKKDVVYGKAPDWHNRPVDLRLDLFYPTTRKNLPLIVFLHGGGFIEGWSKSAPAPFCKRLAESGFVVANVDYRAGFNPSPDSFRLSVASAVYRAQQDQKAALHYLIHHAADYPINTAEVFLAGESAGGVTSLFSAYVSQGEWDQLAPPLHSFLGSIDSAGNELHGPFLVKGVISLWGGIADTSLITKAEAQGMPVLLFHSEDDELVPFERSAHSVAENQLLQGSRDIANRFKNNNACYQLYFIKGAAHAYGFSPDYLISAIRTFVAAVGAGKCSSTETENKGNTNVSIVDADADSQILKEKILILNPNVLEQYAGEYKGGGGVITIRVDGYHLTVERPGEAAHELYPVKPDVFVDKKLHVQTTFTRDAQGAIIEYQVLATRNRISRYQKIK
;
A
#
# COMPACT_ATOMS: atom_id res chain seq x y z
N MET A 1 38.17 -65.48 9.21
CA MET A 1 37.96 -64.59 8.05
C MET A 1 36.57 -63.95 8.21
N LYS A 2 36.49 -62.72 8.72
CA LYS A 2 35.23 -61.99 8.91
C LYS A 2 35.14 -60.94 7.80
N LEU A 3 34.20 -61.10 6.86
CA LEU A 3 33.88 -60.07 5.87
C LEU A 3 32.91 -59.06 6.50
N SER A 4 33.29 -57.78 6.51
CA SER A 4 32.38 -56.67 6.78
C SER A 4 31.77 -56.18 5.46
N PHE A 5 30.45 -56.15 5.39
CA PHE A 5 29.72 -55.44 4.34
C PHE A 5 29.55 -53.98 4.78
N SER A 6 30.19 -53.03 4.07
CA SER A 6 29.88 -51.61 4.22
C SER A 6 28.75 -51.26 3.25
N LEU A 7 27.62 -50.83 3.81
CA LEU A 7 26.47 -50.32 3.10
C LEU A 7 26.79 -48.89 2.62
N VAL A 8 26.99 -48.69 1.32
CA VAL A 8 27.09 -47.35 0.72
C VAL A 8 25.68 -46.81 0.54
N ALA A 9 25.26 -45.88 1.40
CA ALA A 9 24.04 -45.12 1.22
C ALA A 9 24.24 -44.12 0.08
N LEU A 10 23.53 -44.32 -1.05
CA LEU A 10 23.42 -43.32 -2.11
C LEU A 10 22.55 -42.16 -1.59
N LEU A 11 23.19 -41.09 -1.16
CA LEU A 11 22.54 -39.79 -0.96
C LEU A 11 22.15 -39.23 -2.34
N VAL A 12 20.90 -39.47 -2.76
CA VAL A 12 20.28 -38.70 -3.83
C VAL A 12 20.03 -37.31 -3.26
N GLY A 13 20.97 -36.39 -3.50
CA GLY A 13 20.78 -34.98 -3.23
C GLY A 13 19.61 -34.47 -4.06
N CYS A 14 18.50 -34.16 -3.40
CA CYS A 14 17.42 -33.39 -4.00
C CYS A 14 17.97 -31.98 -4.25
N VAL A 15 18.51 -31.75 -5.44
CA VAL A 15 18.83 -30.40 -5.89
C VAL A 15 17.49 -29.70 -6.08
N ALA A 16 17.07 -28.91 -5.09
CA ALA A 16 15.98 -27.98 -5.27
C ALA A 16 16.41 -27.00 -6.36
N PHE A 17 15.91 -27.20 -7.59
CA PHE A 17 15.99 -26.17 -8.61
C PHE A 17 15.26 -24.96 -8.06
N SER A 18 16.01 -23.90 -7.73
CA SER A 18 15.47 -22.56 -7.62
C SER A 18 14.65 -22.32 -8.89
N GLN A 19 13.33 -22.20 -8.76
CA GLN A 19 12.49 -21.80 -9.89
C GLN A 19 12.93 -20.39 -10.25
N GLY A 20 13.56 -20.21 -11.42
CA GLY A 20 13.96 -18.88 -11.86
C GLY A 20 12.74 -17.95 -11.93
N LEU A 21 12.88 -16.74 -11.40
CA LEU A 21 11.87 -15.68 -11.48
C LEU A 21 12.23 -14.73 -12.63
N VAL A 22 11.27 -14.40 -13.49
CA VAL A 22 11.42 -13.30 -14.46
C VAL A 22 10.99 -12.02 -13.79
N GLU A 23 11.81 -10.97 -13.92
CA GLU A 23 11.49 -9.61 -13.51
C GLU A 23 11.55 -8.69 -14.74
N LYS A 24 10.41 -8.12 -15.15
CA LYS A 24 10.36 -7.04 -16.14
C LYS A 24 10.02 -5.76 -15.42
N LYS A 25 10.99 -4.86 -15.28
CA LYS A 25 10.83 -3.61 -14.55
C LYS A 25 10.41 -2.46 -15.44
N ASP A 26 9.67 -1.52 -14.84
CA ASP A 26 9.32 -0.23 -15.43
C ASP A 26 8.66 -0.31 -16.81
N VAL A 27 7.82 -1.34 -16.99
CA VAL A 27 6.97 -1.48 -18.17
C VAL A 27 5.97 -0.33 -18.18
N VAL A 28 6.02 0.51 -19.21
CA VAL A 28 5.09 1.62 -19.38
C VAL A 28 3.77 1.07 -19.91
N TYR A 29 2.72 1.18 -19.10
CA TYR A 29 1.38 0.73 -19.49
C TYR A 29 0.49 1.88 -19.97
N GLY A 30 0.90 3.13 -19.75
CA GLY A 30 0.11 4.30 -20.10
C GLY A 30 0.79 5.63 -19.83
N LYS A 31 0.10 6.72 -20.15
CA LYS A 31 0.44 8.10 -19.82
C LYS A 31 -0.80 8.87 -19.44
N ALA A 32 -0.71 9.71 -18.42
CA ALA A 32 -1.81 10.57 -18.00
C ALA A 32 -1.26 11.80 -17.24
N PRO A 33 -2.01 12.90 -17.15
CA PRO A 33 -1.64 14.02 -16.29
C PRO A 33 -1.70 13.61 -14.81
N ASP A 34 -0.66 13.96 -14.05
CA ASP A 34 -0.61 13.79 -12.59
C ASP A 34 -1.50 14.82 -11.87
N TRP A 35 -1.47 14.81 -10.54
CA TRP A 35 -2.22 15.75 -9.69
C TRP A 35 -1.88 17.23 -9.96
N HIS A 36 -0.66 17.52 -10.45
CA HIS A 36 -0.21 18.87 -10.84
C HIS A 36 -0.42 19.16 -12.34
N ASN A 37 -1.21 18.33 -13.03
CA ASN A 37 -1.49 18.39 -14.45
C ASN A 37 -0.25 18.25 -15.36
N ARG A 38 0.81 17.58 -14.88
CA ARG A 38 2.00 17.26 -15.68
C ARG A 38 1.85 15.88 -16.30
N PRO A 39 2.17 15.68 -17.58
CA PRO A 39 2.12 14.35 -18.18
C PRO A 39 3.16 13.44 -17.55
N VAL A 40 2.75 12.27 -17.05
CA VAL A 40 3.64 11.25 -16.48
C VAL A 40 3.44 9.90 -17.15
N ASP A 41 4.53 9.13 -17.27
CA ASP A 41 4.44 7.72 -17.64
C ASP A 41 3.90 6.92 -16.46
N LEU A 42 2.93 6.05 -16.73
CA LEU A 42 2.41 5.09 -15.77
C LEU A 42 3.14 3.77 -15.96
N ARG A 43 3.70 3.23 -14.86
CA ARG A 43 4.66 2.12 -14.89
C ARG A 43 4.23 0.96 -13.98
N LEU A 44 4.58 -0.25 -14.39
CA LEU A 44 4.45 -1.44 -13.58
C LEU A 44 5.69 -2.32 -13.69
N ASP A 45 5.89 -3.17 -12.69
CA ASP A 45 6.83 -4.30 -12.75
C ASP A 45 6.03 -5.60 -12.91
N LEU A 46 6.53 -6.53 -13.72
CA LEU A 46 5.99 -7.89 -13.84
C LEU A 46 6.94 -8.91 -13.24
N PHE A 47 6.42 -9.71 -12.32
CA PHE A 47 7.10 -10.84 -11.71
C PHE A 47 6.35 -12.14 -12.03
N TYR A 48 7.03 -13.15 -12.55
CA TYR A 48 6.44 -14.46 -12.81
C TYR A 48 7.49 -15.58 -12.92
N PRO A 49 7.14 -16.84 -12.57
CA PRO A 49 8.07 -17.95 -12.65
C PRO A 49 8.38 -18.34 -14.10
N THR A 50 9.64 -18.68 -14.38
CA THR A 50 10.16 -19.04 -15.71
C THR A 50 9.60 -20.35 -16.27
N THR A 51 9.17 -21.27 -15.40
CA THR A 51 8.86 -22.67 -15.78
C THR A 51 7.37 -22.96 -15.94
N ARG A 52 6.49 -21.97 -15.74
CA ARG A 52 5.04 -22.16 -15.76
C ARG A 52 4.36 -21.19 -16.72
N LYS A 53 3.25 -21.63 -17.31
CA LYS A 53 2.40 -20.84 -18.21
C LYS A 53 0.95 -20.87 -17.70
N ASN A 54 0.12 -19.93 -18.19
CA ASN A 54 -1.30 -19.85 -17.88
C ASN A 54 -1.57 -19.77 -16.36
N LEU A 55 -0.94 -18.80 -15.71
CA LEU A 55 -1.00 -18.56 -14.28
C LEU A 55 -2.02 -17.46 -13.95
N PRO A 56 -2.66 -17.51 -12.77
CA PRO A 56 -3.49 -16.40 -12.31
C PRO A 56 -2.69 -15.09 -12.24
N LEU A 57 -3.32 -14.01 -12.67
CA LEU A 57 -2.78 -12.66 -12.62
C LEU A 57 -3.25 -11.96 -11.35
N ILE A 58 -2.31 -11.41 -10.59
CA ILE A 58 -2.58 -10.50 -9.47
C ILE A 58 -2.08 -9.10 -9.86
N VAL A 59 -2.99 -8.15 -9.98
CA VAL A 59 -2.67 -6.73 -10.19
C VAL A 59 -2.61 -6.04 -8.82
N PHE A 60 -1.39 -5.86 -8.32
CA PHE A 60 -1.11 -5.36 -6.97
C PHE A 60 -0.77 -3.87 -6.96
N LEU A 61 -1.47 -3.08 -6.14
CA LEU A 61 -1.20 -1.67 -5.92
C LEU A 61 -0.62 -1.43 -4.52
N HIS A 62 0.41 -0.58 -4.47
CA HIS A 62 1.09 -0.19 -3.22
C HIS A 62 0.22 0.72 -2.33
N GLY A 63 0.58 0.80 -1.04
CA GLY A 63 -0.01 1.72 -0.08
C GLY A 63 0.59 3.12 -0.16
N GLY A 64 0.61 3.85 0.95
CA GLY A 64 1.18 5.21 1.00
C GLY A 64 0.14 6.33 0.95
N GLY A 65 -1.12 6.03 1.23
CA GLY A 65 -2.16 7.05 1.48
C GLY A 65 -2.45 7.98 0.31
N PHE A 66 -2.14 7.57 -0.93
CA PHE A 66 -2.17 8.43 -2.12
C PHE A 66 -1.25 9.66 -2.03
N ILE A 67 -0.19 9.61 -1.22
CA ILE A 67 0.78 10.70 -1.05
C ILE A 67 1.90 10.53 -2.09
N GLU A 68 2.30 11.62 -2.73
CA GLU A 68 3.43 11.62 -3.68
C GLU A 68 4.72 11.10 -3.01
N GLY A 69 5.56 10.40 -3.79
CA GLY A 69 6.83 9.83 -3.32
C GLY A 69 6.75 8.37 -2.83
N TRP A 70 5.55 7.83 -2.58
CA TRP A 70 5.35 6.39 -2.42
C TRP A 70 5.25 5.71 -3.79
N SER A 71 5.74 4.48 -3.91
CA SER A 71 5.75 3.76 -5.19
C SER A 71 5.75 2.24 -5.01
N LYS A 72 5.62 1.54 -6.14
CA LYS A 72 5.73 0.08 -6.30
C LYS A 72 7.03 -0.51 -5.76
N SER A 73 8.06 0.29 -5.51
CA SER A 73 9.32 -0.21 -4.92
C SER A 73 9.12 -0.81 -3.53
N ALA A 74 8.19 -0.26 -2.73
CA ALA A 74 7.96 -0.69 -1.35
C ALA A 74 7.42 -2.14 -1.25
N PRO A 75 6.34 -2.53 -1.97
CA PRO A 75 5.85 -3.91 -1.95
C PRO A 75 6.59 -4.86 -2.89
N ALA A 76 7.63 -4.42 -3.61
CA ALA A 76 8.32 -5.28 -4.59
C ALA A 76 8.83 -6.60 -4.01
N PRO A 77 9.45 -6.67 -2.81
CA PRO A 77 9.87 -7.95 -2.21
C PRO A 77 8.69 -8.90 -1.95
N PHE A 78 7.56 -8.37 -1.47
CA PHE A 78 6.33 -9.15 -1.27
C PHE A 78 5.78 -9.67 -2.61
N CYS A 79 5.72 -8.81 -3.62
CA CYS A 79 5.23 -9.17 -4.96
C CYS A 79 6.07 -10.26 -5.63
N LYS A 80 7.40 -10.25 -5.45
CA LYS A 80 8.30 -11.30 -5.92
C LYS A 80 8.00 -12.66 -5.27
N ARG A 81 7.89 -12.69 -3.94
CA ARG A 81 7.54 -13.91 -3.19
C ARG A 81 6.15 -14.45 -3.56
N LEU A 82 5.23 -13.55 -3.85
CA LEU A 82 3.91 -13.92 -4.36
C LEU A 82 4.03 -14.55 -5.76
N ALA A 83 4.84 -13.99 -6.66
CA ALA A 83 5.08 -14.58 -7.99
C ALA A 83 5.75 -15.96 -7.91
N GLU A 84 6.76 -16.13 -7.05
CA GLU A 84 7.39 -17.44 -6.75
C GLU A 84 6.36 -18.49 -6.32
N SER A 85 5.28 -18.05 -5.67
CA SER A 85 4.19 -18.90 -5.21
C SER A 85 3.22 -19.36 -6.31
N GLY A 86 3.42 -18.93 -7.56
CA GLY A 86 2.67 -19.41 -8.73
C GLY A 86 1.70 -18.40 -9.34
N PHE A 87 2.08 -17.13 -9.33
CA PHE A 87 1.29 -16.05 -9.92
C PHE A 87 2.10 -15.28 -10.95
N VAL A 88 1.40 -14.67 -11.90
CA VAL A 88 1.91 -13.44 -12.52
C VAL A 88 1.50 -12.30 -11.61
N VAL A 89 2.47 -11.52 -11.11
CA VAL A 89 2.20 -10.35 -10.28
C VAL A 89 2.59 -9.11 -11.05
N ALA A 90 1.60 -8.27 -11.34
CA ALA A 90 1.81 -6.91 -11.86
C ALA A 90 1.81 -5.95 -10.66
N ASN A 91 2.97 -5.40 -10.34
CA ASN A 91 3.16 -4.44 -9.25
C ASN A 91 3.12 -3.03 -9.84
N VAL A 92 2.03 -2.29 -9.59
CA VAL A 92 1.63 -1.13 -10.39
C VAL A 92 1.86 0.18 -9.61
N ASP A 93 2.52 1.16 -10.25
CA ASP A 93 2.46 2.55 -9.83
C ASP A 93 1.17 3.20 -10.35
N TYR A 94 0.58 4.08 -9.53
CA TYR A 94 -0.57 4.90 -9.87
C TYR A 94 -0.33 6.37 -9.51
N ARG A 95 -1.07 7.28 -10.13
CA ARG A 95 -0.98 8.72 -9.88
C ARG A 95 -1.45 9.06 -8.47
N ALA A 96 -0.50 9.41 -7.62
CA ALA A 96 -0.73 9.93 -6.28
C ALA A 96 -0.87 11.48 -6.27
N GLY A 97 -1.20 12.02 -5.10
CA GLY A 97 -1.32 13.45 -4.82
C GLY A 97 -2.76 13.90 -4.60
N PHE A 98 -2.96 14.87 -3.70
CA PHE A 98 -4.23 15.56 -3.44
C PHE A 98 -3.97 16.87 -2.69
N ASN A 99 -4.93 17.80 -2.73
CA ASN A 99 -4.92 19.04 -1.96
C ASN A 99 -5.28 18.78 -0.49
N PRO A 100 -4.38 19.10 0.44
CA PRO A 100 -4.61 18.96 1.87
C PRO A 100 -5.53 20.02 2.50
N SER A 101 -5.89 21.07 1.75
CA SER A 101 -6.69 22.18 2.27
C SER A 101 -8.04 21.70 2.82
N PRO A 102 -8.43 22.07 4.06
CA PRO A 102 -9.68 21.65 4.68
C PRO A 102 -10.92 21.85 3.81
N ASP A 103 -10.97 22.97 3.07
CA ASP A 103 -12.11 23.35 2.22
C ASP A 103 -12.31 22.42 1.02
N SER A 104 -11.27 21.69 0.62
CA SER A 104 -11.27 20.82 -0.57
C SER A 104 -10.92 19.36 -0.27
N PHE A 105 -10.56 19.05 0.98
CA PHE A 105 -9.93 17.78 1.37
C PHE A 105 -10.71 16.56 0.88
N ARG A 106 -12.02 16.52 1.12
CA ARG A 106 -12.88 15.38 0.75
C ARG A 106 -12.89 15.12 -0.76
N LEU A 107 -13.14 16.15 -1.56
CA LEU A 107 -13.17 16.04 -3.02
C LEU A 107 -11.78 15.73 -3.58
N SER A 108 -10.74 16.28 -2.98
CA SER A 108 -9.38 16.07 -3.46
C SER A 108 -8.86 14.66 -3.16
N VAL A 109 -9.18 14.09 -1.99
CA VAL A 109 -8.90 12.67 -1.69
C VAL A 109 -9.70 11.77 -2.62
N ALA A 110 -10.99 12.07 -2.85
CA ALA A 110 -11.80 11.34 -3.82
C ALA A 110 -11.19 11.39 -5.25
N SER A 111 -10.62 12.52 -5.64
CA SER A 111 -9.89 12.67 -6.90
C SER A 111 -8.65 11.77 -6.98
N ALA A 112 -7.96 11.54 -5.85
CA ALA A 112 -6.79 10.66 -5.78
C ALA A 112 -7.20 9.18 -5.95
N VAL A 113 -8.27 8.76 -5.27
CA VAL A 113 -8.87 7.43 -5.45
C VAL A 113 -9.33 7.23 -6.91
N TYR A 114 -9.97 8.24 -7.49
CA TYR A 114 -10.44 8.21 -8.88
C TYR A 114 -9.29 8.03 -9.90
N ARG A 115 -8.20 8.79 -9.74
CA ARG A 115 -6.99 8.62 -10.57
C ARG A 115 -6.36 7.24 -10.38
N ALA A 116 -6.27 6.76 -9.15
CA ALA A 116 -5.71 5.44 -8.89
C ALA A 116 -6.56 4.32 -9.52
N GLN A 117 -7.89 4.46 -9.50
CA GLN A 117 -8.80 3.53 -10.17
C GLN A 117 -8.64 3.56 -11.69
N GLN A 118 -8.58 4.75 -12.29
CA GLN A 118 -8.26 4.91 -13.72
C GLN A 118 -6.98 4.16 -14.09
N ASP A 119 -5.95 4.33 -13.28
CA ASP A 119 -4.62 3.78 -13.53
C ASP A 119 -4.59 2.25 -13.37
N GLN A 120 -5.31 1.70 -12.38
CA GLN A 120 -5.47 0.24 -12.24
C GLN A 120 -6.24 -0.37 -13.42
N LYS A 121 -7.28 0.30 -13.92
CA LYS A 121 -8.03 -0.14 -15.10
C LYS A 121 -7.19 -0.06 -16.37
N ALA A 122 -6.41 1.01 -16.54
CA ALA A 122 -5.45 1.13 -17.65
C ALA A 122 -4.38 0.02 -17.61
N ALA A 123 -3.84 -0.29 -16.44
CA ALA A 123 -2.91 -1.40 -16.25
C ALA A 123 -3.55 -2.76 -16.58
N LEU A 124 -4.81 -2.98 -16.18
CA LEU A 124 -5.56 -4.19 -16.57
C LEU A 124 -5.71 -4.29 -18.09
N HIS A 125 -6.18 -3.24 -18.76
CA HIS A 125 -6.33 -3.25 -20.22
C HIS A 125 -5.01 -3.55 -20.92
N TYR A 126 -3.91 -2.95 -20.46
CA TYR A 126 -2.57 -3.26 -20.96
C TYR A 126 -2.22 -4.74 -20.78
N LEU A 127 -2.37 -5.29 -19.57
CA LEU A 127 -2.00 -6.67 -19.27
C LEU A 127 -2.85 -7.69 -20.03
N ILE A 128 -4.13 -7.41 -20.24
CA ILE A 128 -5.03 -8.27 -21.02
C ILE A 128 -4.71 -8.20 -22.51
N HIS A 129 -4.46 -7.00 -23.05
CA HIS A 129 -4.04 -6.82 -24.43
C HIS A 129 -2.72 -7.56 -24.72
N HIS A 130 -1.78 -7.52 -23.76
CA HIS A 130 -0.47 -8.16 -23.84
C HIS A 130 -0.43 -9.55 -23.19
N ALA A 131 -1.57 -10.19 -22.92
CA ALA A 131 -1.59 -11.45 -22.19
C ALA A 131 -0.83 -12.58 -22.91
N ALA A 132 -0.71 -12.53 -24.24
CA ALA A 132 0.06 -13.49 -25.03
C ALA A 132 1.59 -13.36 -24.84
N ASP A 133 2.07 -12.19 -24.40
CA ASP A 133 3.49 -11.91 -24.16
C ASP A 133 3.96 -12.44 -22.78
N TYR A 134 3.01 -12.81 -21.93
CA TYR A 134 3.23 -13.20 -20.53
C TYR A 134 2.56 -14.55 -20.23
N PRO A 135 2.93 -15.26 -19.15
CA PRO A 135 2.26 -16.50 -18.77
C PRO A 135 0.91 -16.26 -18.07
N ILE A 136 0.09 -15.32 -18.55
CA ILE A 136 -1.16 -14.88 -17.91
C ILE A 136 -2.34 -15.77 -18.32
N ASN A 137 -3.14 -16.18 -17.34
CA ASN A 137 -4.48 -16.71 -17.54
C ASN A 137 -5.50 -15.56 -17.39
N THR A 138 -6.04 -15.09 -18.51
CA THR A 138 -7.02 -13.97 -18.52
C THR A 138 -8.38 -14.34 -17.91
N ALA A 139 -8.64 -15.63 -17.65
CA ALA A 139 -9.81 -16.09 -16.92
C ALA A 139 -9.62 -16.12 -15.39
N GLU A 140 -8.42 -15.80 -14.90
CA GLU A 140 -8.07 -15.81 -13.48
C GLU A 140 -7.31 -14.53 -13.10
N VAL A 141 -8.01 -13.40 -13.18
CA VAL A 141 -7.49 -12.07 -12.83
C VAL A 141 -8.02 -11.64 -11.48
N PHE A 142 -7.12 -11.18 -10.61
CA PHE A 142 -7.42 -10.71 -9.26
C PHE A 142 -6.87 -9.30 -9.07
N LEU A 143 -7.66 -8.45 -8.44
CA LEU A 143 -7.21 -7.12 -8.01
C LEU A 143 -6.70 -7.22 -6.58
N ALA A 144 -5.57 -6.58 -6.29
CA ALA A 144 -4.98 -6.61 -4.98
C ALA A 144 -4.32 -5.29 -4.61
N GLY A 145 -4.21 -5.02 -3.32
CA GLY A 145 -3.36 -3.94 -2.84
C GLY A 145 -3.40 -3.78 -1.34
N GLU A 146 -2.51 -2.92 -0.84
CA GLU A 146 -2.43 -2.55 0.56
C GLU A 146 -2.85 -1.10 0.81
N SER A 147 -3.56 -0.84 1.92
CA SER A 147 -3.98 0.50 2.34
C SER A 147 -4.66 1.25 1.18
N ALA A 148 -4.11 2.36 0.71
CA ALA A 148 -4.55 3.09 -0.49
C ALA A 148 -4.72 2.20 -1.74
N GLY A 149 -3.83 1.23 -1.98
CA GLY A 149 -3.97 0.25 -3.06
C GLY A 149 -5.11 -0.76 -2.83
N GLY A 150 -5.39 -1.09 -1.56
CA GLY A 150 -6.54 -1.90 -1.16
C GLY A 150 -7.86 -1.16 -1.38
N VAL A 151 -7.91 0.12 -1.00
CA VAL A 151 -9.03 1.04 -1.33
C VAL A 151 -9.22 1.06 -2.85
N THR A 152 -8.16 1.32 -3.60
CA THR A 152 -8.23 1.39 -5.07
C THR A 152 -8.75 0.08 -5.68
N SER A 153 -8.30 -1.07 -5.20
CA SER A 153 -8.74 -2.38 -5.71
C SER A 153 -10.22 -2.66 -5.42
N LEU A 154 -10.73 -2.22 -4.28
CA LEU A 154 -12.17 -2.30 -3.97
C LEU A 154 -12.98 -1.36 -4.87
N PHE A 155 -12.52 -0.13 -5.08
CA PHE A 155 -13.17 0.83 -5.96
C PHE A 155 -13.18 0.36 -7.42
N SER A 156 -12.06 -0.14 -7.93
CA SER A 156 -11.94 -0.69 -9.29
C SER A 156 -12.88 -1.87 -9.55
N ALA A 157 -13.19 -2.66 -8.51
CA ALA A 157 -14.08 -3.82 -8.62
C ALA A 157 -15.56 -3.47 -8.47
N TYR A 158 -15.91 -2.52 -7.61
CA TYR A 158 -17.30 -2.33 -7.15
C TYR A 158 -17.85 -0.92 -7.30
N VAL A 159 -17.08 0.02 -7.87
CA VAL A 159 -17.56 1.40 -8.09
C VAL A 159 -17.46 1.74 -9.56
N SER A 160 -18.61 1.77 -10.20
CA SER A 160 -18.81 2.15 -11.60
C SER A 160 -18.72 3.66 -11.81
N GLN A 161 -18.63 4.08 -13.07
CA GLN A 161 -18.68 5.51 -13.41
C GLN A 161 -19.97 6.18 -12.91
N GLY A 162 -21.12 5.50 -13.06
CA GLY A 162 -22.41 6.06 -12.65
C GLY A 162 -22.54 6.23 -11.13
N GLU A 163 -21.86 5.39 -10.34
CA GLU A 163 -21.77 5.56 -8.89
C GLU A 163 -20.82 6.69 -8.52
N TRP A 164 -19.70 6.84 -9.23
CA TRP A 164 -18.84 8.01 -9.08
C TRP A 164 -19.56 9.33 -9.38
N ASP A 165 -20.38 9.35 -10.42
CA ASP A 165 -21.17 10.52 -10.79
C ASP A 165 -22.17 10.92 -9.67
N GLN A 166 -22.50 10.00 -8.75
CA GLN A 166 -23.31 10.27 -7.56
C GLN A 166 -22.45 10.61 -6.33
N LEU A 167 -21.36 9.87 -6.10
CA LEU A 167 -20.47 10.05 -4.95
C LEU A 167 -19.68 11.36 -5.01
N ALA A 168 -19.22 11.74 -6.19
CA ALA A 168 -18.43 12.94 -6.43
C ALA A 168 -18.66 13.47 -7.87
N PRO A 169 -19.84 14.07 -8.14
CA PRO A 169 -20.26 14.47 -9.49
C PRO A 169 -19.24 15.28 -10.32
N PRO A 170 -18.43 16.19 -9.73
CA PRO A 170 -17.48 16.97 -10.52
C PRO A 170 -16.33 16.16 -11.13
N LEU A 171 -16.00 14.98 -10.59
CA LEU A 171 -14.76 14.27 -10.94
C LEU A 171 -14.72 13.82 -12.40
N HIS A 172 -15.82 13.32 -12.94
CA HIS A 172 -15.90 12.90 -14.33
C HIS A 172 -15.59 14.07 -15.28
N SER A 173 -16.12 15.26 -14.98
CA SER A 173 -15.85 16.46 -15.79
C SER A 173 -14.39 16.92 -15.69
N PHE A 174 -13.74 16.69 -14.55
CA PHE A 174 -12.36 17.14 -14.31
C PHE A 174 -11.30 16.15 -14.81
N LEU A 175 -11.57 14.85 -14.70
CA LEU A 175 -10.58 13.79 -14.88
C LEU A 175 -10.90 12.85 -16.05
N GLY A 176 -12.04 13.05 -16.74
CA GLY A 176 -12.57 12.10 -17.71
C GLY A 176 -13.19 10.88 -17.03
N SER A 177 -13.54 9.86 -17.81
CA SER A 177 -14.13 8.63 -17.29
C SER A 177 -13.08 7.74 -16.59
N ILE A 178 -13.51 6.86 -15.68
CA ILE A 178 -12.67 5.85 -15.06
C ILE A 178 -12.02 4.88 -16.06
N ASP A 179 -12.55 4.80 -17.29
CA ASP A 179 -12.05 3.93 -18.36
C ASP A 179 -11.31 4.68 -19.49
N SER A 180 -11.10 5.99 -19.36
CA SER A 180 -10.56 6.83 -20.45
C SER A 180 -9.17 7.41 -20.21
N ALA A 181 -8.52 7.08 -19.09
CA ALA A 181 -7.20 7.63 -18.75
C ALA A 181 -6.12 6.55 -18.76
N GLY A 182 -4.88 6.96 -19.00
CA GLY A 182 -3.71 6.06 -19.03
C GLY A 182 -3.42 5.51 -20.42
N ASN A 183 -4.38 4.87 -21.09
CA ASN A 183 -4.19 4.38 -22.46
C ASN A 183 -5.52 4.29 -23.23
N GLU A 184 -5.43 4.07 -24.55
CA GLU A 184 -6.59 3.87 -25.44
C GLU A 184 -6.99 2.39 -25.58
N LEU A 185 -6.46 1.54 -24.69
CA LEU A 185 -6.77 0.11 -24.72
C LEU A 185 -8.10 -0.11 -24.01
N HIS A 186 -9.00 -0.79 -24.72
CA HIS A 186 -10.32 -1.11 -24.23
C HIS A 186 -10.64 -2.56 -24.53
N GLY A 187 -11.61 -3.12 -23.80
CA GLY A 187 -12.07 -4.48 -24.01
C GLY A 187 -12.54 -5.10 -22.70
N PRO A 188 -13.39 -6.13 -22.78
CA PRO A 188 -13.87 -6.79 -21.58
C PRO A 188 -12.72 -7.53 -20.89
N PHE A 189 -12.69 -7.42 -19.56
CA PHE A 189 -11.89 -8.29 -18.70
C PHE A 189 -12.78 -8.82 -17.59
N LEU A 190 -12.44 -10.01 -17.09
CA LEU A 190 -13.14 -10.64 -15.97
C LEU A 190 -12.25 -10.55 -14.74
N VAL A 191 -12.66 -9.76 -13.75
CA VAL A 191 -12.10 -9.83 -12.40
C VAL A 191 -12.79 -10.97 -11.68
N LYS A 192 -12.01 -11.92 -11.16
CA LYS A 192 -12.53 -13.13 -10.52
C LYS A 192 -12.57 -13.04 -9.00
N GLY A 193 -11.90 -12.04 -8.43
CA GLY A 193 -11.96 -11.73 -7.01
C GLY A 193 -11.05 -10.56 -6.62
N VAL A 194 -11.20 -10.10 -5.39
CA VAL A 194 -10.46 -8.95 -4.85
C VAL A 194 -9.73 -9.35 -3.58
N ILE A 195 -8.48 -8.91 -3.42
CA ILE A 195 -7.63 -9.13 -2.25
C ILE A 195 -7.29 -7.77 -1.65
N SER A 196 -7.91 -7.42 -0.52
CA SER A 196 -7.67 -6.16 0.17
C SER A 196 -6.85 -6.38 1.43
N LEU A 197 -5.64 -5.80 1.48
CA LEU A 197 -4.86 -5.68 2.70
C LEU A 197 -5.18 -4.31 3.32
N TRP A 198 -5.99 -4.30 4.38
CA TRP A 198 -6.39 -3.11 5.16
C TRP A 198 -6.87 -1.93 4.29
N GLY A 199 -7.71 -2.22 3.30
CA GLY A 199 -8.43 -1.23 2.50
C GLY A 199 -9.88 -1.02 2.97
N GLY A 200 -10.59 -0.12 2.29
CA GLY A 200 -12.00 0.19 2.54
C GLY A 200 -12.70 0.75 1.29
N ILE A 201 -14.02 0.84 1.34
CA ILE A 201 -14.86 1.41 0.28
C ILE A 201 -15.70 2.57 0.83
N ALA A 202 -16.13 3.52 0.00
CA ALA A 202 -16.93 4.66 0.46
C ALA A 202 -18.21 4.24 1.18
N ASP A 203 -18.95 3.33 0.55
CA ASP A 203 -20.14 2.72 1.11
C ASP A 203 -20.28 1.29 0.61
N THR A 204 -20.47 0.32 1.52
CA THR A 204 -20.67 -1.08 1.14
C THR A 204 -22.00 -1.30 0.40
N SER A 205 -22.93 -0.33 0.44
CA SER A 205 -24.14 -0.37 -0.37
C SER A 205 -23.87 -0.40 -1.89
N LEU A 206 -22.72 0.14 -2.32
CA LEU A 206 -22.24 0.13 -3.71
C LEU A 206 -21.95 -1.29 -4.22
N ILE A 207 -21.54 -2.20 -3.32
CA ILE A 207 -21.29 -3.58 -3.68
C ILE A 207 -22.63 -4.28 -3.88
N THR A 208 -23.10 -4.45 -5.12
CA THR A 208 -24.37 -5.10 -5.38
C THR A 208 -24.32 -6.58 -5.03
N LYS A 209 -25.50 -7.21 -4.86
CA LYS A 209 -25.58 -8.66 -4.62
C LYS A 209 -24.95 -9.46 -5.76
N ALA A 210 -25.19 -9.04 -7.01
CA ALA A 210 -24.65 -9.72 -8.19
C ALA A 210 -23.12 -9.64 -8.24
N GLU A 211 -22.55 -8.47 -7.98
CA GLU A 211 -21.09 -8.30 -7.92
C GLU A 211 -20.47 -9.08 -6.77
N ALA A 212 -21.05 -9.02 -5.57
CA ALA A 212 -20.55 -9.80 -4.43
C ALA A 212 -20.53 -11.31 -4.73
N GLN A 213 -21.59 -11.83 -5.37
CA GLN A 213 -21.68 -13.25 -5.73
C GLN A 213 -20.76 -13.64 -6.89
N GLY A 214 -20.48 -12.72 -7.82
CA GLY A 214 -19.60 -12.94 -8.96
C GLY A 214 -18.11 -12.72 -8.65
N MET A 215 -17.79 -11.87 -7.67
CA MET A 215 -16.43 -11.46 -7.30
C MET A 215 -16.24 -11.61 -5.79
N PRO A 216 -15.82 -12.79 -5.31
CA PRO A 216 -15.47 -12.99 -3.91
C PRO A 216 -14.36 -12.04 -3.43
N VAL A 217 -14.30 -11.80 -2.12
CA VAL A 217 -13.28 -10.95 -1.50
C VAL A 217 -12.46 -11.67 -0.43
N LEU A 218 -11.14 -11.45 -0.43
CA LEU A 218 -10.22 -11.78 0.65
C LEU A 218 -9.80 -10.49 1.33
N LEU A 219 -9.99 -10.42 2.64
CA LEU A 219 -9.82 -9.23 3.46
C LEU A 219 -8.81 -9.51 4.57
N PHE A 220 -7.83 -8.64 4.73
CA PHE A 220 -6.96 -8.58 5.90
C PHE A 220 -7.13 -7.22 6.56
N HIS A 221 -7.17 -7.14 7.89
CA HIS A 221 -7.29 -5.85 8.58
C HIS A 221 -6.96 -5.97 10.07
N SER A 222 -6.39 -4.93 10.65
CA SER A 222 -6.28 -4.82 12.11
C SER A 222 -7.54 -4.15 12.68
N GLU A 223 -7.97 -4.52 13.89
CA GLU A 223 -9.20 -4.01 14.51
C GLU A 223 -9.07 -2.54 14.99
N ASP A 224 -7.90 -2.17 15.53
CA ASP A 224 -7.60 -0.82 16.02
C ASP A 224 -6.88 0.01 14.94
N ASP A 225 -7.15 -0.27 13.66
CA ASP A 225 -6.58 0.44 12.52
C ASP A 225 -7.07 1.89 12.49
N GLU A 226 -6.13 2.79 12.80
CA GLU A 226 -6.38 4.20 13.02
C GLU A 226 -6.29 5.06 11.73
N LEU A 227 -5.93 4.45 10.60
CA LEU A 227 -5.84 5.12 9.30
C LEU A 227 -7.00 4.74 8.38
N VAL A 228 -7.29 3.45 8.28
CA VAL A 228 -8.43 2.91 7.55
C VAL A 228 -9.28 2.16 8.57
N PRO A 229 -10.51 2.61 8.85
CA PRO A 229 -11.29 1.98 9.91
C PRO A 229 -11.57 0.50 9.57
N PHE A 230 -11.44 -0.39 10.56
CA PHE A 230 -11.84 -1.79 10.41
C PHE A 230 -13.34 -1.94 10.17
N GLU A 231 -14.11 -1.21 10.97
CA GLU A 231 -15.54 -0.95 10.85
C GLU A 231 -15.80 0.54 11.08
N ARG A 232 -16.80 1.09 10.39
CA ARG A 232 -17.13 2.51 10.46
C ARG A 232 -17.45 3.00 11.88
N SER A 233 -18.01 2.13 12.72
CA SER A 233 -18.43 2.45 14.10
C SER A 233 -17.27 2.59 15.10
N ALA A 234 -16.10 2.00 14.83
CA ALA A 234 -15.02 1.89 15.82
C ALA A 234 -14.26 3.20 16.08
N HIS A 235 -14.50 4.26 15.30
CA HIS A 235 -13.76 5.51 15.40
C HIS A 235 -14.65 6.66 15.88
N SER A 236 -14.32 7.27 17.02
CA SER A 236 -15.01 8.46 17.55
C SER A 236 -14.88 9.71 16.66
N VAL A 237 -14.04 9.65 15.62
CA VAL A 237 -13.90 10.63 14.53
C VAL A 237 -14.82 10.34 13.32
N ALA A 238 -15.79 9.42 13.47
CA ALA A 238 -16.73 8.94 12.44
C ALA A 238 -17.50 10.03 11.66
N GLU A 239 -17.52 11.28 12.10
CA GLU A 239 -18.08 12.38 11.29
C GLU A 239 -17.22 12.71 10.06
N ASN A 240 -15.93 12.37 10.05
CA ASN A 240 -14.99 12.73 8.98
C ASN A 240 -14.39 11.54 8.20
N GLN A 241 -14.65 10.29 8.58
CA GLN A 241 -14.13 9.12 7.85
C GLN A 241 -15.06 8.71 6.71
N LEU A 242 -14.50 8.71 5.50
CA LEU A 242 -15.16 8.46 4.22
C LEU A 242 -15.28 6.98 3.84
N LEU A 243 -14.78 6.04 4.66
CA LEU A 243 -14.65 4.63 4.27
C LEU A 243 -15.30 3.67 5.28
N GLN A 244 -15.80 2.57 4.76
CA GLN A 244 -16.25 1.36 5.46
C GLN A 244 -15.22 0.26 5.22
N GLY A 245 -14.73 -0.33 6.31
CA GLY A 245 -13.59 -1.25 6.32
C GLY A 245 -13.93 -2.71 6.07
N SER A 246 -12.93 -3.56 6.32
CA SER A 246 -13.04 -5.01 6.08
C SER A 246 -14.18 -5.67 6.86
N ARG A 247 -14.51 -5.23 8.07
CA ARG A 247 -15.64 -5.78 8.83
C ARG A 247 -16.98 -5.43 8.17
N ASP A 248 -17.16 -4.19 7.75
CA ASP A 248 -18.37 -3.75 7.05
C ASP A 248 -18.52 -4.46 5.70
N ILE A 249 -17.43 -4.58 4.94
CA ILE A 249 -17.40 -5.29 3.66
C ILE A 249 -17.74 -6.78 3.87
N ALA A 250 -17.14 -7.45 4.88
CA ALA A 250 -17.46 -8.83 5.21
C ALA A 250 -18.96 -9.00 5.54
N ASN A 251 -19.53 -8.08 6.33
CA ASN A 251 -20.96 -8.08 6.64
C ASN A 251 -21.82 -7.90 5.39
N ARG A 252 -21.43 -7.03 4.45
CA ARG A 252 -22.13 -6.86 3.17
C ARG A 252 -22.13 -8.14 2.34
N PHE A 253 -20.98 -8.82 2.22
CA PHE A 253 -20.88 -10.10 1.52
C PHE A 253 -21.71 -11.19 2.19
N LYS A 254 -21.66 -11.28 3.52
CA LYS A 254 -22.49 -12.20 4.30
C LYS A 254 -23.98 -11.97 4.02
N ASN A 255 -24.44 -10.73 4.09
CA ASN A 255 -25.84 -10.36 3.85
C ASN A 255 -26.29 -10.63 2.40
N ASN A 256 -25.36 -10.56 1.45
CA ASN A 256 -25.60 -10.90 0.04
C ASN A 256 -25.51 -12.41 -0.26
N ASN A 257 -25.26 -13.26 0.75
CA ASN A 257 -24.95 -14.70 0.57
C ASN A 257 -23.82 -14.92 -0.45
N ALA A 258 -22.76 -14.13 -0.33
CA ALA A 258 -21.59 -14.14 -1.20
C ALA A 258 -20.36 -14.67 -0.44
N CYS A 259 -19.39 -15.20 -1.19
CA CYS A 259 -18.15 -15.70 -0.58
C CYS A 259 -17.23 -14.56 -0.14
N TYR A 260 -16.76 -14.61 1.11
CA TYR A 260 -15.73 -13.69 1.61
C TYR A 260 -14.83 -14.38 2.64
N GLN A 261 -13.55 -14.04 2.66
CA GLN A 261 -12.64 -14.49 3.73
C GLN A 261 -12.10 -13.26 4.45
N LEU A 262 -12.28 -13.21 5.77
CA LEU A 262 -11.78 -12.13 6.62
C LEU A 262 -10.73 -12.67 7.58
N TYR A 263 -9.52 -12.13 7.49
CA TYR A 263 -8.45 -12.33 8.44
C TYR A 263 -8.24 -11.04 9.21
N PHE A 264 -8.28 -11.08 10.54
CA PHE A 264 -8.15 -9.85 11.34
C PHE A 264 -7.30 -10.03 12.58
N ILE A 265 -6.72 -8.94 13.08
CA ILE A 265 -5.92 -8.94 14.31
C ILE A 265 -6.54 -7.97 15.30
N LYS A 266 -6.95 -8.48 16.46
CA LYS A 266 -7.52 -7.65 17.52
C LYS A 266 -6.45 -6.77 18.17
N GLY A 267 -6.80 -5.53 18.49
CA GLY A 267 -5.92 -4.63 19.23
C GLY A 267 -4.67 -4.16 18.48
N ALA A 268 -4.59 -4.41 17.17
CA ALA A 268 -3.44 -4.02 16.35
C ALA A 268 -3.73 -2.76 15.55
N ALA A 269 -2.68 -1.96 15.32
CA ALA A 269 -2.71 -0.76 14.50
C ALA A 269 -2.59 -1.07 13.00
N HIS A 270 -2.67 -0.02 12.17
CA HIS A 270 -2.58 -0.11 10.71
C HIS A 270 -1.39 -0.95 10.21
N ALA A 271 -1.66 -1.89 9.30
CA ALA A 271 -0.68 -2.77 8.65
C ALA A 271 0.20 -3.64 9.59
N TYR A 272 -0.16 -3.77 10.87
CA TYR A 272 0.63 -4.52 11.85
C TYR A 272 0.19 -5.98 11.99
N GLY A 273 1.17 -6.90 11.99
CA GLY A 273 1.01 -8.27 12.49
C GLY A 273 0.63 -9.37 11.49
N PHE A 274 0.60 -9.07 10.19
CA PHE A 274 0.52 -10.10 9.16
C PHE A 274 1.89 -10.36 8.53
N SER A 275 2.46 -11.53 8.78
CA SER A 275 3.70 -11.92 8.11
C SER A 275 3.46 -12.16 6.60
N PRO A 276 4.45 -11.87 5.74
CA PRO A 276 4.34 -12.15 4.31
C PRO A 276 3.96 -13.61 3.99
N ASP A 277 4.51 -14.59 4.71
CA ASP A 277 4.17 -16.01 4.52
C ASP A 277 2.71 -16.30 4.81
N TYR A 278 2.16 -15.67 5.85
CA TYR A 278 0.76 -15.82 6.21
C TYR A 278 -0.15 -15.26 5.11
N LEU A 279 0.13 -14.04 4.65
CA LEU A 279 -0.61 -13.40 3.56
C LEU A 279 -0.54 -14.23 2.27
N ILE A 280 0.66 -14.65 1.86
CA ILE A 280 0.87 -15.46 0.65
C ILE A 280 0.11 -16.78 0.75
N SER A 281 0.16 -17.47 1.90
CA SER A 281 -0.54 -18.73 2.11
C SER A 281 -2.07 -18.58 1.97
N ALA A 282 -2.63 -17.53 2.59
CA ALA A 282 -4.05 -17.23 2.50
C ALA A 282 -4.47 -16.79 1.08
N ILE A 283 -3.68 -15.95 0.41
CA ILE A 283 -3.90 -15.55 -0.99
C ILE A 283 -3.91 -16.77 -1.92
N ARG A 284 -2.93 -17.68 -1.78
CA ARG A 284 -2.89 -18.92 -2.58
C ARG A 284 -4.12 -19.78 -2.39
N THR A 285 -4.53 -19.95 -1.15
CA THR A 285 -5.71 -20.74 -0.79
C THR A 285 -6.98 -20.12 -1.36
N PHE A 286 -7.13 -18.80 -1.22
CA PHE A 286 -8.27 -18.05 -1.75
C PHE A 286 -8.33 -18.13 -3.29
N VAL A 287 -7.25 -17.81 -3.99
CA VAL A 287 -7.21 -17.84 -5.46
C VAL A 287 -7.51 -19.25 -5.99
N ALA A 288 -6.94 -20.29 -5.39
CA ALA A 288 -7.24 -21.67 -5.77
C ALA A 288 -8.71 -22.05 -5.53
N ALA A 289 -9.29 -21.65 -4.39
CA ALA A 289 -10.69 -21.93 -4.06
C ALA A 289 -11.66 -21.21 -5.00
N VAL A 290 -11.40 -19.94 -5.31
CA VAL A 290 -12.17 -19.14 -6.26
C VAL A 290 -12.04 -19.71 -7.68
N GLY A 291 -10.83 -20.04 -8.12
CA GLY A 291 -10.57 -20.67 -9.42
C GLY A 291 -11.36 -21.97 -9.62
N ALA A 292 -11.48 -22.77 -8.56
CA ALA A 292 -12.24 -24.02 -8.55
C ALA A 292 -13.76 -23.87 -8.32
N GLY A 293 -14.28 -22.65 -8.12
CA GLY A 293 -15.68 -22.41 -7.79
C GLY A 293 -16.09 -22.95 -6.41
N LYS A 294 -15.15 -23.06 -5.48
CA LYS A 294 -15.30 -23.67 -4.14
C LYS A 294 -15.03 -22.68 -3.01
N CYS A 295 -15.15 -21.38 -3.28
CA CYS A 295 -14.93 -20.35 -2.28
C CYS A 295 -15.94 -20.50 -1.13
N SER A 296 -15.45 -20.50 0.11
CA SER A 296 -16.26 -20.56 1.33
C SER A 296 -16.01 -19.35 2.21
N SER A 297 -17.05 -18.88 2.90
CA SER A 297 -16.91 -17.73 3.78
C SER A 297 -16.28 -18.09 5.12
N THR A 298 -15.27 -17.33 5.54
CA THR A 298 -14.57 -17.54 6.82
C THR A 298 -14.22 -16.22 7.48
N GLU A 299 -14.15 -16.24 8.81
CA GLU A 299 -13.63 -15.14 9.61
C GLU A 299 -12.62 -15.71 10.60
N THR A 300 -11.38 -15.24 10.55
CA THR A 300 -10.26 -15.79 11.30
C THR A 300 -9.51 -14.68 12.01
N GLU A 301 -9.46 -14.77 13.34
CA GLU A 301 -8.57 -13.94 14.15
C GLU A 301 -7.13 -14.49 14.04
N ASN A 302 -6.20 -13.70 13.52
CA ASN A 302 -4.78 -14.04 13.52
C ASN A 302 -4.18 -13.71 14.88
N LYS A 303 -3.94 -14.76 15.67
CA LYS A 303 -3.31 -14.69 17.00
C LYS A 303 -1.78 -14.83 16.95
N GLY A 304 -1.18 -14.93 15.76
CA GLY A 304 0.23 -15.23 15.53
C GLY A 304 1.11 -14.01 15.25
N ASN A 305 2.36 -14.08 15.72
CA ASN A 305 3.52 -13.20 15.53
C ASN A 305 3.25 -11.79 14.97
N THR A 306 2.86 -10.89 15.87
CA THR A 306 2.49 -9.50 15.56
C THR A 306 3.66 -8.64 15.05
N ASN A 307 4.91 -9.11 15.08
CA ASN A 307 6.09 -8.29 14.81
C ASN A 307 6.60 -8.26 13.35
N VAL A 308 5.79 -8.67 12.36
CA VAL A 308 6.22 -8.71 10.95
C VAL A 308 5.24 -7.91 10.09
N SER A 309 5.75 -6.94 9.34
CA SER A 309 5.01 -6.20 8.32
C SER A 309 5.48 -6.61 6.92
N ILE A 310 4.70 -6.30 5.87
CA ILE A 310 5.07 -6.61 4.49
C ILE A 310 6.26 -5.81 3.95
N VAL A 311 6.75 -4.84 4.72
CA VAL A 311 7.84 -3.93 4.36
C VAL A 311 9.22 -4.44 4.84
N ASP A 312 9.32 -5.67 5.35
CA ASP A 312 10.54 -6.13 6.04
C ASP A 312 11.52 -6.91 5.14
N ALA A 313 12.50 -6.19 4.58
CA ALA A 313 13.84 -6.70 4.23
C ALA A 313 14.82 -5.52 4.04
N ASP A 314 15.45 -5.05 5.13
CA ASP A 314 16.89 -4.68 5.23
C ASP A 314 17.15 -3.80 6.46
N ALA A 315 18.33 -3.91 7.08
CA ALA A 315 18.67 -3.27 8.35
C ALA A 315 18.69 -1.72 8.30
N ASP A 316 18.72 -1.11 7.12
CA ASP A 316 18.53 0.34 6.92
C ASP A 316 17.05 0.78 7.02
N SER A 317 16.12 -0.17 7.10
CA SER A 317 14.66 0.09 7.13
C SER A 317 14.09 0.35 8.52
N GLN A 318 14.82 0.13 9.63
CA GLN A 318 14.22 0.31 10.97
C GLN A 318 13.80 1.75 11.25
N ILE A 319 14.46 2.74 10.64
CA ILE A 319 14.10 4.17 10.77
C ILE A 319 12.94 4.54 9.82
N LEU A 320 12.68 3.74 8.78
CA LEU A 320 11.58 3.93 7.82
C LEU A 320 10.29 3.19 8.19
N LYS A 321 10.33 2.33 9.23
CA LYS A 321 9.17 1.59 9.75
C LYS A 321 8.32 2.38 10.74
N GLU A 322 8.79 3.54 11.18
CA GLU A 322 7.98 4.38 12.07
C GLU A 322 6.85 5.03 11.27
N LYS A 323 5.61 4.83 11.73
CA LYS A 323 4.41 5.42 11.14
C LYS A 323 4.56 6.94 11.08
N ILE A 324 4.53 7.50 9.86
CA ILE A 324 4.54 8.94 9.68
C ILE A 324 3.20 9.50 10.16
N LEU A 325 3.27 10.41 11.12
CA LEU A 325 2.14 11.18 11.59
C LEU A 325 1.85 12.31 10.60
N ILE A 326 0.59 12.67 10.46
CA ILE A 326 0.19 13.91 9.80
C ILE A 326 -0.13 14.89 10.92
N LEU A 327 0.77 15.84 11.15
CA LEU A 327 0.55 16.90 12.13
C LEU A 327 -0.05 18.12 11.44
N ASN A 328 -0.96 18.81 12.13
CA ASN A 328 -1.49 20.09 11.67
C ASN A 328 -0.32 21.08 11.47
N PRO A 329 -0.24 21.83 10.34
CA PRO A 329 0.83 22.80 10.11
C PRO A 329 1.01 23.80 11.26
N ASN A 330 -0.07 24.21 11.93
CA ASN A 330 -0.01 25.10 13.10
C ASN A 330 0.73 24.48 14.31
N VAL A 331 0.75 23.15 14.41
CA VAL A 331 1.54 22.42 15.42
C VAL A 331 3.01 22.35 14.98
N LEU A 332 3.26 22.19 13.67
CA LEU A 332 4.61 22.15 13.11
C LEU A 332 5.35 23.48 13.26
N GLU A 333 4.63 24.61 13.25
CA GLU A 333 5.20 25.95 13.48
C GLU A 333 5.97 26.08 14.80
N GLN A 334 5.64 25.26 15.81
CA GLN A 334 6.37 25.26 17.10
C GLN A 334 7.84 24.80 16.95
N TYR A 335 8.12 23.98 15.93
CA TYR A 335 9.44 23.43 15.62
C TYR A 335 10.21 24.26 14.59
N ALA A 336 9.55 25.17 13.88
CA ALA A 336 10.22 26.08 12.96
C ALA A 336 11.09 27.09 13.73
N GLY A 337 12.22 27.47 13.15
CA GLY A 337 13.16 28.39 13.78
C GLY A 337 14.61 28.18 13.35
N GLU A 338 15.49 28.95 13.96
CA GLU A 338 16.94 28.78 13.81
C GLU A 338 17.51 28.06 15.03
N TYR A 339 18.40 27.10 14.79
CA TYR A 339 19.05 26.32 15.84
C TYR A 339 20.56 26.36 15.69
N LYS A 340 21.30 26.63 16.77
CA LYS A 340 22.76 26.77 16.77
C LYS A 340 23.44 25.61 17.50
N GLY A 341 24.42 24.99 16.85
CA GLY A 341 25.19 23.87 17.39
C GLY A 341 26.63 23.85 16.89
N GLY A 342 27.35 22.75 17.15
CA GLY A 342 28.76 22.58 16.77
C GLY A 342 29.02 22.63 15.25
N GLY A 343 27.99 22.39 14.43
CA GLY A 343 28.04 22.46 12.97
C GLY A 343 27.56 23.79 12.35
N GLY A 344 27.30 24.82 13.17
CA GLY A 344 26.76 26.11 12.71
C GLY A 344 25.28 26.30 13.04
N VAL A 345 24.64 27.22 12.31
CA VAL A 345 23.20 27.48 12.43
C VAL A 345 22.48 26.68 11.36
N ILE A 346 21.48 25.90 11.78
CA ILE A 346 20.53 25.24 10.89
C ILE A 346 19.21 26.00 10.92
N THR A 347 18.46 25.95 9.82
CA THR A 347 17.13 26.54 9.76
C THR A 347 16.10 25.46 9.51
N ILE A 348 15.06 25.45 10.34
CA ILE A 348 13.93 24.54 10.22
C ILE A 348 12.71 25.34 9.79
N ARG A 349 12.02 24.88 8.74
CA ARG A 349 10.79 25.50 8.21
C ARG A 349 9.67 24.49 8.13
N VAL A 350 8.43 24.97 8.20
CA VAL A 350 7.26 24.17 7.88
C VAL A 350 7.10 24.14 6.36
N ASP A 351 6.93 22.94 5.81
CA ASP A 351 6.56 22.73 4.41
C ASP A 351 5.39 21.73 4.37
N GLY A 352 4.17 22.25 4.20
CA GLY A 352 2.95 21.45 4.31
C GLY A 352 2.83 20.73 5.65
N TYR A 353 2.97 19.40 5.64
CA TYR A 353 2.83 18.51 6.81
C TYR A 353 4.14 17.94 7.33
N HIS A 354 5.26 18.45 6.88
CA HIS A 354 6.58 18.04 7.35
C HIS A 354 7.45 19.27 7.60
N LEU A 355 8.64 19.05 8.16
CA LEU A 355 9.62 20.12 8.33
C LEU A 355 10.73 19.98 7.30
N THR A 356 11.29 21.08 6.83
CA THR A 356 12.54 21.08 6.08
C THR A 356 13.66 21.57 6.97
N VAL A 357 14.78 20.87 7.02
CA VAL A 357 16.02 21.31 7.68
C VAL A 357 17.04 21.71 6.63
N GLU A 358 17.51 22.96 6.73
CA GLU A 358 18.55 23.53 5.88
C GLU A 358 19.82 23.73 6.69
N ARG A 359 20.96 23.25 6.16
CA ARG A 359 22.28 23.47 6.75
C ARG A 359 23.13 24.33 5.82
N PRO A 360 24.07 25.13 6.33
CA PRO A 360 24.91 25.98 5.50
C PRO A 360 25.70 25.14 4.48
N GLY A 361 25.45 25.38 3.19
CA GLY A 361 26.15 24.69 2.10
C GLY A 361 25.62 23.29 1.75
N GLU A 362 24.49 22.86 2.33
CA GLU A 362 23.83 21.60 2.00
C GLU A 362 22.43 21.84 1.40
N ALA A 363 21.94 20.91 0.58
CA ALA A 363 20.54 20.92 0.15
C ALA A 363 19.61 20.71 1.35
N ALA A 364 18.40 21.29 1.32
CA ALA A 364 17.42 21.09 2.37
C ALA A 364 16.94 19.63 2.42
N HIS A 365 16.73 19.11 3.62
CA HIS A 365 16.27 17.74 3.87
C HIS A 365 14.91 17.76 4.55
N GLU A 366 14.09 16.75 4.28
CA GLU A 366 12.74 16.63 4.81
C GLU A 366 12.73 15.79 6.09
N LEU A 367 12.02 16.28 7.10
CA LEU A 367 11.82 15.65 8.40
C LEU A 367 10.34 15.33 8.59
N TYR A 368 10.03 14.05 8.74
CA TYR A 368 8.67 13.56 8.87
C TYR A 368 8.37 13.19 10.33
N PRO A 369 7.30 13.71 10.95
CA PRO A 369 6.98 13.37 12.33
C PRO A 369 6.54 11.92 12.42
N VAL A 370 6.96 11.25 13.48
CA VAL A 370 6.70 9.81 13.72
C VAL A 370 6.15 9.55 15.12
N LYS A 371 6.54 10.40 16.09
CA LYS A 371 5.97 10.50 17.44
C LYS A 371 5.97 11.98 17.86
N PRO A 372 5.26 12.39 18.93
CA PRO A 372 5.41 13.73 19.47
C PRO A 372 6.88 14.07 19.69
N ASP A 373 7.32 15.20 19.12
CA ASP A 373 8.69 15.70 19.18
C ASP A 373 9.78 14.79 18.57
N VAL A 374 9.41 13.73 17.84
CA VAL A 374 10.35 12.83 17.14
C VAL A 374 10.04 12.79 15.65
N PHE A 375 11.06 12.98 14.84
CA PHE A 375 10.99 13.06 13.38
C PHE A 375 12.07 12.20 12.73
N VAL A 376 11.83 11.74 11.51
CA VAL A 376 12.80 10.99 10.70
C VAL A 376 13.21 11.76 9.45
N ASP A 377 14.51 11.80 9.18
CA ASP A 377 15.06 12.23 7.89
C ASP A 377 15.14 11.00 6.98
N LYS A 378 14.27 10.93 5.97
CA LYS A 378 14.20 9.77 5.07
C LYS A 378 15.43 9.65 4.18
N LYS A 379 16.07 10.77 3.84
CA LYS A 379 17.22 10.80 2.92
C LYS A 379 18.50 10.38 3.65
N LEU A 380 18.64 10.79 4.91
CA LEU A 380 19.80 10.46 5.73
C LEU A 380 19.61 9.19 6.56
N HIS A 381 18.40 8.63 6.61
CA HIS A 381 18.06 7.49 7.46
C HIS A 381 18.47 7.75 8.91
N VAL A 382 18.10 8.91 9.47
CA VAL A 382 18.39 9.27 10.87
C VAL A 382 17.14 9.73 11.58
N GLN A 383 17.08 9.45 12.89
CA GLN A 383 16.06 9.98 13.78
C GLN A 383 16.53 11.30 14.37
N THR A 384 15.59 12.21 14.52
CA THR A 384 15.76 13.52 15.13
C THR A 384 14.73 13.72 16.24
N THR A 385 15.14 14.37 17.32
CA THR A 385 14.29 14.59 18.50
C THR A 385 14.35 16.05 18.88
N PHE A 386 13.21 16.63 19.20
CA PHE A 386 13.10 17.95 19.78
C PHE A 386 12.87 17.87 21.29
N THR A 387 13.47 18.79 22.04
CA THR A 387 13.29 18.89 23.49
C THR A 387 12.49 20.13 23.82
N ARG A 388 11.56 20.00 24.77
CA ARG A 388 10.79 21.11 25.33
C ARG A 388 11.30 21.54 26.70
N ASP A 389 11.13 22.81 27.05
CA ASP A 389 11.30 23.29 28.42
C ASP A 389 10.08 22.99 29.31
N ALA A 390 10.14 23.40 30.59
CA ALA A 390 9.05 23.19 31.56
C ALA A 390 7.76 23.96 31.24
N GLN A 391 7.83 24.94 30.33
CA GLN A 391 6.71 25.74 29.85
C GLN A 391 6.14 25.20 28.52
N GLY A 392 6.76 24.15 27.97
CA GLY A 392 6.33 23.47 26.74
C GLY A 392 6.92 24.06 25.46
N ALA A 393 7.84 25.02 25.53
CA ALA A 393 8.48 25.61 24.35
C ALA A 393 9.61 24.72 23.83
N ILE A 394 9.76 24.61 22.51
CA ILE A 394 10.86 23.86 21.87
C ILE A 394 12.17 24.62 22.07
N ILE A 395 13.15 23.98 22.71
CA ILE A 395 14.45 24.59 23.04
C ILE A 395 15.63 23.93 22.35
N GLU A 396 15.49 22.70 21.87
CA GLU A 396 16.61 21.94 21.31
C GLU A 396 16.18 21.01 20.18
N TYR A 397 17.07 20.82 19.22
CA TYR A 397 17.01 19.83 18.15
C TYR A 397 18.22 18.91 18.23
N GLN A 398 17.99 17.61 18.27
CA GLN A 398 19.03 16.57 18.34
C GLN A 398 18.95 15.64 17.14
N VAL A 399 20.10 15.23 16.61
CA VAL A 399 20.23 14.24 15.53
C VAL A 399 21.08 13.07 16.01
N LEU A 400 20.57 11.86 15.88
CA LEU A 400 21.31 10.62 16.14
C LEU A 400 21.82 10.05 14.81
N ALA A 401 23.12 10.22 14.54
CA ALA A 401 23.74 9.68 13.34
C ALA A 401 24.25 8.24 13.56
N THR A 402 24.38 7.46 12.48
CA THR A 402 25.00 6.12 12.51
C THR A 402 26.38 6.18 13.19
N ARG A 403 26.64 5.27 14.15
CA ARG A 403 27.78 5.22 15.10
C ARG A 403 27.61 5.94 16.45
N ASN A 404 26.37 6.12 16.96
CA ASN A 404 26.08 6.71 18.28
C ASN A 404 26.63 8.13 18.49
N ARG A 405 26.85 8.91 17.42
CA ARG A 405 27.21 10.32 17.54
C ARG A 405 25.95 11.17 17.57
N ILE A 406 25.75 11.89 18.68
CA ILE A 406 24.63 12.80 18.89
C ILE A 406 25.11 14.22 18.58
N SER A 407 24.45 14.88 17.62
CA SER A 407 24.62 16.32 17.38
C SER A 407 23.46 17.07 18.02
N ARG A 408 23.75 18.16 18.73
CA ARG A 408 22.74 18.99 19.44
C ARG A 408 22.80 20.43 18.96
N TYR A 409 21.64 21.02 18.77
CA TYR A 409 21.45 22.40 18.34
C TYR A 409 20.41 23.08 19.23
N GLN A 410 20.74 24.24 19.80
CA GLN A 410 19.87 25.02 20.68
C GLN A 410 19.04 26.00 19.86
N LYS A 411 17.73 26.11 20.12
CA LYS A 411 16.86 27.06 19.43
C LYS A 411 17.26 28.48 19.80
N ILE A 412 17.46 29.34 18.80
CA ILE A 412 17.89 30.73 18.97
C ILE A 412 16.89 31.74 18.38
N LYS A 413 15.96 31.29 17.53
CA LYS A 413 14.96 32.14 16.91
C LYS A 413 13.71 31.35 16.55
#